data_AF-A0A963I8S0-F1
#
_entry.id   AF-A0A963I8S0-F1
#
_cell.length_a   1.000
_cell.length_b   1.000
_cell.length_c   1.000
_cell.angle_alpha   90.00
_cell.angle_beta   90.00
_cell.angle_gamma   90.00
#
_symmetry.space_group_name_H-M   'P 1'
#
loop_
_entity.id
_entity.type
_entity.pdbx_description
1 polymer ?
#
loop_
_entity_poly.entity_id
_entity_poly.type
_entity_poly.pdbx_seq_one_letter_code
_entity_poly.pdbx_strand_id
1 'polypeptide(L)' 'QAPQARRAHPTIEHLLPLYFALGAAPEGHSRNSVLRGDITHRILAMDSYVFGSTEATLN' A
#
# COMPACT_ATOMS: atom_id res chain seq x y z
N GLN A 1 1.53 -14.85 9.72
CA GLN A 1 0.28 -14.06 9.82
C GLN A 1 0.45 -13.02 10.92
N ALA A 2 -0.03 -11.79 10.72
CA ALA A 2 0.04 -10.76 11.75
C ALA A 2 -0.94 -11.04 12.90
N PRO A 3 -0.63 -10.65 14.15
CA PRO A 3 -1.58 -10.73 15.25
C PRO A 3 -2.89 -10.01 14.89
N GLN A 4 -4.03 -10.61 15.22
CA GLN A 4 -5.36 -10.05 14.97
C GLN A 4 -5.71 -9.79 13.49
N ALA A 5 -4.97 -10.35 12.52
CA ALA A 5 -5.22 -10.15 11.09
C ALA A 5 -6.66 -10.51 10.68
N ARG A 6 -7.20 -11.64 11.16
CA ARG A 6 -8.59 -12.06 10.87
C ARG A 6 -9.65 -11.10 11.45
N ARG A 7 -9.33 -10.40 12.54
CA ARG A 7 -10.22 -9.36 13.10
C ARG A 7 -10.19 -8.11 12.25
N ALA A 8 -9.00 -7.69 11.82
CA ALA A 8 -8.80 -6.48 11.00
C ALA A 8 -9.25 -6.66 9.54
N HIS A 9 -9.06 -7.86 9.00
CA HIS A 9 -9.38 -8.26 7.63
C HIS A 9 -10.07 -9.64 7.69
N PRO A 10 -11.41 -9.67 7.87
CA PRO A 10 -12.18 -10.92 7.90
C PRO A 10 -12.04 -11.71 6.60
N THR A 11 -11.85 -10.99 5.50
CA THR A 11 -11.61 -11.47 4.15
C THR A 11 -10.40 -10.72 3.56
N ILE A 12 -9.96 -11.10 2.35
CA ILE A 12 -8.73 -10.59 1.72
C ILE A 12 -8.93 -9.37 0.81
N GLU A 13 -10.16 -8.95 0.59
CA GLU A 13 -10.61 -7.89 -0.33
C GLU A 13 -9.90 -6.56 -0.12
N HIS A 14 -9.54 -6.21 1.12
CA HIS A 14 -8.83 -4.96 1.40
C HIS A 14 -7.32 -5.04 1.07
N LEU A 15 -6.77 -6.25 1.01
CA LEU A 15 -5.37 -6.50 0.68
C LEU A 15 -5.17 -6.69 -0.83
N LEU A 16 -6.15 -7.23 -1.55
CA LEU A 16 -6.07 -7.49 -2.99
C LEU A 16 -5.70 -6.25 -3.83
N PRO A 17 -6.24 -5.04 -3.59
CA PRO A 17 -5.87 -3.84 -4.34
C PRO A 17 -4.38 -3.51 -4.28
N LEU A 18 -3.72 -3.80 -3.15
CA LEU A 18 -2.28 -3.58 -2.99
C LEU A 18 -1.47 -4.43 -3.97
N TYR A 19 -1.81 -5.72 -4.08
CA TYR A 19 -1.15 -6.64 -5.01
C TYR A 19 -1.48 -6.32 -6.46
N PHE A 20 -2.71 -5.90 -6.75
CA PHE A 20 -3.09 -5.45 -8.08
C PHE A 20 -2.27 -4.24 -8.52
N ALA A 21 -2.16 -3.21 -7.67
CA ALA A 21 -1.37 -2.02 -7.95
C ALA A 21 0.13 -2.34 -8.11
N LEU A 22 0.66 -3.24 -7.27
CA LEU A 22 2.05 -3.71 -7.39
C LEU A 22 2.29 -4.46 -8.71
N GLY A 23 1.36 -5.32 -9.13
CA GLY A 23 1.46 -6.06 -10.39
C GLY A 23 1.32 -5.19 -11.64
N ALA A 24 0.70 -4.01 -11.52
CA ALA A 24 0.60 -3.02 -12.59
C ALA A 24 1.81 -2.06 -12.65
N ALA A 25 2.75 -2.15 -11.70
CA ALA A 25 3.91 -1.27 -11.66
C ALA A 25 4.87 -1.56 -12.84
N PRO A 26 5.50 -0.54 -13.43
CA PRO A 26 6.45 -0.75 -14.52
C PRO A 26 7.67 -1.58 -14.08
N GLU A 27 8.07 -2.53 -14.93
CA GLU A 27 9.29 -3.33 -14.69
C GLU A 27 10.53 -2.43 -14.55
N GLY A 28 11.48 -2.84 -13.71
CA GLY A 28 12.74 -2.13 -13.49
C GLY A 28 12.65 -0.85 -12.65
N HIS A 29 11.46 -0.40 -12.23
CA HIS A 29 11.32 0.75 -11.35
C HIS A 29 11.40 0.32 -9.88
N SER A 30 12.52 0.63 -9.23
CA SER A 30 12.85 0.17 -7.88
C SER A 30 12.29 1.06 -6.76
N ARG A 31 11.76 2.24 -7.09
CA ARG A 31 11.30 3.20 -6.08
C ARG A 31 9.87 2.92 -5.69
N ASN A 32 9.74 2.19 -4.60
CA ASN A 32 8.50 1.99 -3.87
C ASN A 32 8.56 2.78 -2.57
N SER A 33 7.50 3.50 -2.23
CA SER A 33 7.42 4.24 -0.97
C SER A 33 6.05 4.08 -0.32
N VAL A 34 6.04 4.29 0.99
CA VAL A 34 4.80 4.32 1.78
C VAL A 34 4.57 5.75 2.23
N LEU A 35 3.46 6.32 1.82
CA LEU A 35 2.94 7.56 2.38
C LEU A 35 2.18 7.18 3.65
N ARG A 36 2.82 7.39 4.80
CA ARG A 36 2.25 7.04 6.10
C ARG A 36 1.01 7.87 6.36
N GLY A 37 -0.10 7.19 6.60
CA GLY A 37 -1.33 7.78 7.09
C GLY A 37 -1.50 7.53 8.60
N ASP A 38 -2.60 8.05 9.15
CA ASP A 38 -3.01 7.75 10.51
C ASP A 38 -4.13 6.68 10.51
N ILE A 39 -4.55 6.26 11.71
CA ILE A 39 -5.66 5.35 11.92
C ILE A 39 -6.91 6.15 12.32
N THR A 40 -7.84 6.29 11.38
CA THR A 40 -9.13 6.95 11.61
C THR A 40 -10.06 6.04 12.40
N HIS A 41 -10.79 6.60 13.37
CA HIS A 41 -11.73 5.89 14.25
C HIS A 41 -11.13 4.65 14.94
N ARG A 42 -9.80 4.61 15.09
CA ARG A 42 -9.05 3.47 15.66
C ARG A 42 -9.19 2.15 14.90
N ILE A 43 -9.78 2.15 13.71
CA ILE A 43 -10.05 0.93 12.92
C ILE A 43 -9.67 1.04 11.44
N LEU A 44 -9.49 2.26 10.92
CA LEU A 44 -9.28 2.50 9.50
C LEU A 44 -7.87 3.05 9.24
N ALA A 45 -6.95 2.19 8.81
CA ALA A 45 -5.58 2.59 8.48
C ALA A 45 -5.51 3.27 7.11
N MET A 46 -4.90 4.45 7.04
CA MET A 46 -4.85 5.29 5.82
C MET A 46 -3.48 5.31 5.13
N ASP A 47 -2.63 4.31 5.39
CA ASP A 47 -1.35 4.15 4.68
C ASP A 47 -1.59 3.99 3.17
N SER A 48 -0.85 4.77 2.38
CA SER A 48 -0.89 4.71 0.91
C SER A 48 0.45 4.26 0.36
N TYR A 49 0.43 3.50 -0.75
CA TYR A 49 1.63 2.94 -1.36
C TYR A 49 1.83 3.55 -2.75
N VAL A 50 3.06 3.95 -3.03
CA VAL A 50 3.48 4.42 -4.34
C VAL A 50 4.39 3.36 -4.93
N PHE A 51 4.03 2.86 -6.11
CA PHE A 51 4.82 1.89 -6.86
C PHE A 51 5.32 2.52 -8.16
N GLY A 52 6.58 2.27 -8.48
CA GLY A 52 7.16 2.69 -9.75
C GLY A 52 7.29 4.21 -9.94
N SER A 53 7.49 4.99 -8.87
CA SER A 53 7.59 6.44 -9.01
C SER A 53 8.83 6.82 -9.81
N THR A 54 8.62 7.40 -10.99
CA THR A 54 9.64 8.18 -11.72
C THR A 54 9.66 9.56 -11.07
N GLU A 55 10.47 9.75 -10.03
CA GLU A 55 10.71 11.11 -9.54
C GLU A 55 11.45 11.84 -10.67
N ALA A 56 10.74 12.71 -11.41
CA ALA A 56 11.40 13.63 -12.31
C ALA A 56 12.21 14.58 -11.43
N THR A 57 13.53 14.48 -11.49
CA THR A 57 14.45 15.49 -10.96
C THR A 57 14.05 16.84 -11.53
N LEU A 58 13.25 17.61 -10.81
CA LEU A 58 12.99 19.01 -11.11
C LEU A 58 14.24 19.75 -10.63
N ASN A 59 15.09 20.13 -11.60
CA ASN A 59 16.18 21.09 -11.42
C ASN A 59 15.63 22.45 -10.98
#